data_AF-A0A0G0VGB5-F1
#
_entry.id   AF-A0A0G0VGB5-F1
#
_cell.length_a   1.000
_cell.length_b   1.000
_cell.length_c   1.000
_cell.angle_alpha   90.00
_cell.angle_beta   90.00
_cell.angle_gamma   90.00
#
_symmetry.space_group_name_H-M   'P 1'
#
loop_
_entity.id
_entity.type
_entity.pdbx_description
1 polymer ?
#
loop_
_entity_poly.entity_id
_entity_poly.type
_entity_poly.pdbx_seq_one_letter_code
_entity_poly.pdbx_strand_id
1 'polypeptide(L)'
;MTPPKHWNRALNKKITVASASGDVFSGTKPGTEEVGVTAVKFGTNYNQPSNTKFSVEGSNSIAAKNDNPFSGGTKKDLIVVSQKDIDKLLKELPKTLEGKARKDIQTEVSEDEELLSVFVTTKFERKTFSKDVDDEATQVALTAVIQFQGIAYKTADLLKFAKANLEEDIDEKLTINEDDIEIGVKNIKTAAGGDVSANLDVTANLVPKIQEKDLINELSGKPYGDARKILEKLPNVSSVEISQSPPIPLLPKFLPRSGKNIKLVIEIQ
;
A
#
# COMPACT_ATOMS: atom_id res chain seq x y z
N MET A 1 -56.63 -7.55 20.76
CA MET A 1 -56.80 -8.45 19.59
C MET A 1 -55.77 -8.05 18.56
N THR A 2 -54.81 -8.92 18.26
CA THR A 2 -53.81 -8.69 17.22
C THR A 2 -54.52 -8.62 15.87
N PRO A 3 -54.28 -7.61 15.02
CA PRO A 3 -54.95 -7.50 13.73
C PRO A 3 -54.69 -8.75 12.87
N PRO A 4 -55.66 -9.19 12.05
CA PRO A 4 -55.47 -10.33 11.16
C PRO A 4 -54.30 -10.02 10.23
N LYS A 5 -53.25 -10.83 10.30
CA LYS A 5 -52.13 -10.75 9.37
C LYS A 5 -52.68 -10.97 7.96
N HIS A 6 -52.47 -10.00 7.07
CA HIS A 6 -52.88 -10.10 5.66
C HIS A 6 -51.93 -11.07 4.95
N TRP A 7 -52.37 -12.31 4.75
CA TRP A 7 -51.62 -13.33 4.01
C TRP A 7 -52.13 -13.36 2.57
N ASN A 8 -51.35 -12.82 1.62
CA ASN A 8 -51.74 -12.79 0.21
C ASN A 8 -51.76 -14.23 -0.38
N ARG A 9 -52.95 -14.82 -0.48
CA ARG A 9 -53.22 -16.10 -1.15
C ARG A 9 -54.26 -15.89 -2.24
N ALA A 10 -54.10 -16.59 -3.35
CA ALA A 10 -55.06 -16.59 -4.44
C ALA A 10 -55.94 -17.85 -4.36
N LEU A 11 -57.24 -17.69 -4.62
CA LEU A 11 -58.14 -18.82 -4.83
C LEU A 11 -57.79 -19.48 -6.16
N ASN A 12 -57.71 -20.81 -6.19
CA ASN A 12 -57.34 -21.51 -7.42
C ASN A 12 -58.47 -21.50 -8.46
N LYS A 13 -59.71 -21.23 -8.03
CA LYS A 13 -60.91 -21.12 -8.88
C LYS A 13 -61.93 -20.17 -8.26
N LYS A 14 -62.84 -19.63 -9.08
CA LYS A 14 -64.03 -18.91 -8.61
C LYS A 14 -64.96 -19.89 -7.89
N ILE A 15 -65.47 -19.50 -6.73
CA ILE A 15 -66.38 -20.31 -5.92
C ILE A 15 -67.62 -19.51 -5.55
N THR A 16 -68.76 -20.19 -5.42
CA THR A 16 -70.02 -19.63 -4.95
C THR A 16 -70.37 -20.32 -3.65
N VAL A 17 -70.52 -19.57 -2.57
CA VAL A 17 -70.92 -20.13 -1.27
C VAL A 17 -72.39 -19.80 -1.05
N ALA A 18 -73.20 -20.82 -0.72
CA ALA A 18 -74.60 -20.61 -0.41
C ALA A 18 -74.79 -19.71 0.83
N SER A 19 -75.88 -18.95 0.87
CA SER A 19 -76.23 -18.16 2.04
C SER A 19 -76.50 -19.04 3.25
N ALA A 20 -76.28 -18.50 4.45
CA ALA A 20 -76.62 -19.19 5.67
C ALA A 20 -78.12 -19.53 5.73
N SER A 21 -78.46 -20.70 6.24
CA SER A 21 -79.84 -21.18 6.40
C SER A 21 -80.11 -21.52 7.87
N GLY A 22 -81.29 -21.19 8.36
CA GLY A 22 -81.71 -21.49 9.73
C GLY A 22 -83.08 -20.92 10.07
N ASP A 23 -83.61 -21.32 11.21
CA ASP A 23 -84.87 -20.83 11.78
C ASP A 23 -84.68 -20.39 13.25
N VAL A 24 -85.71 -19.76 13.83
CA VAL A 24 -85.65 -19.18 15.18
C VAL A 24 -85.45 -20.20 16.31
N PHE A 25 -85.65 -21.50 16.05
CA PHE A 25 -85.52 -22.59 17.02
C PHE A 25 -84.23 -23.39 16.88
N SER A 26 -83.64 -23.47 15.67
CA SER A 26 -82.46 -24.31 15.39
C SER A 26 -81.13 -23.54 15.22
N GLY A 27 -81.21 -22.21 15.11
CA GLY A 27 -80.05 -21.35 14.90
C GLY A 27 -79.54 -21.32 13.45
N THR A 28 -78.65 -20.37 13.17
CA THR A 28 -78.14 -20.12 11.81
C THR A 28 -76.95 -21.03 11.49
N LYS A 29 -77.04 -21.82 10.41
CA LYS A 29 -75.91 -22.60 9.87
C LYS A 29 -75.33 -21.88 8.65
N PRO A 30 -74.03 -21.53 8.65
CA PRO A 30 -73.41 -20.92 7.47
C PRO A 30 -73.30 -21.95 6.34
N GLY A 31 -73.45 -21.49 5.09
CA GLY A 31 -73.01 -22.26 3.94
C GLY A 31 -71.49 -22.40 3.97
N THR A 32 -70.98 -23.59 3.69
CA THR A 32 -69.55 -23.90 3.68
C THR A 32 -69.16 -24.51 2.35
N GLU A 33 -68.02 -24.09 1.81
CA GLU A 33 -67.46 -24.65 0.58
C GLU A 33 -65.95 -24.78 0.72
N GLU A 34 -65.39 -25.86 0.19
CA GLU A 34 -63.96 -26.11 0.19
C GLU A 34 -63.32 -25.56 -1.10
N VAL A 35 -62.21 -24.83 -0.94
CA VAL A 35 -61.48 -24.25 -2.08
C VAL A 35 -59.98 -24.44 -1.90
N GLY A 36 -59.33 -24.85 -2.98
CA GLY A 36 -57.87 -24.87 -3.05
C GLY A 36 -57.32 -23.45 -3.12
N VAL A 37 -56.27 -23.17 -2.34
CA VAL A 37 -55.59 -21.87 -2.33
C VAL A 37 -54.09 -22.04 -2.58
N THR A 38 -53.50 -21.07 -3.26
CA THR A 38 -52.05 -21.02 -3.52
C THR A 38 -51.47 -19.74 -2.90
N ALA A 39 -50.29 -19.86 -2.27
CA ALA A 39 -49.58 -18.68 -1.76
C ALA A 39 -49.10 -17.81 -2.92
N VAL A 40 -49.30 -16.49 -2.85
CA VAL A 40 -48.88 -15.55 -3.91
C VAL A 40 -47.37 -15.31 -3.90
N LYS A 41 -46.72 -15.47 -2.74
CA LYS A 41 -45.28 -15.34 -2.57
C LYS A 41 -44.69 -16.62 -1.98
N PHE A 42 -43.46 -16.94 -2.35
CA PHE A 42 -42.71 -18.03 -1.74
C PHE A 42 -42.26 -17.66 -0.32
N GLY A 43 -41.98 -18.67 0.51
CA GLY A 43 -41.45 -18.46 1.85
C GLY A 43 -42.10 -19.35 2.91
N THR A 44 -41.30 -19.76 3.90
CA THR A 44 -41.75 -20.53 5.07
C THR A 44 -42.82 -19.80 5.88
N ASN A 45 -42.87 -18.46 5.81
CA ASN A 45 -43.90 -17.65 6.46
C ASN A 45 -45.31 -18.08 6.00
N TYR A 46 -45.49 -18.54 4.77
CA TYR A 46 -46.78 -19.00 4.25
C TYR A 46 -47.10 -20.45 4.61
N ASN A 47 -46.30 -21.12 5.45
CA ASN A 47 -46.73 -22.35 6.09
C ASN A 47 -47.59 -21.97 7.30
N GLN A 48 -48.79 -22.56 7.41
CA GLN A 48 -49.76 -22.21 8.46
C GLN A 48 -50.29 -23.48 9.11
N PRO A 49 -50.43 -23.53 10.44
CA PRO A 49 -51.07 -24.67 11.09
C PRO A 49 -52.53 -24.81 10.64
N SER A 50 -53.11 -25.99 10.84
CA SER A 50 -54.55 -26.17 10.67
C SER A 50 -55.34 -25.20 11.54
N ASN A 51 -56.56 -24.88 11.12
CA ASN A 51 -57.50 -23.95 11.77
C ASN A 51 -57.01 -22.49 11.85
N THR A 52 -56.04 -22.10 11.02
CA THR A 52 -55.69 -20.70 10.82
C THR A 52 -56.85 -19.98 10.11
N LYS A 53 -57.26 -18.83 10.65
CA LYS A 53 -58.35 -18.01 10.10
C LYS A 53 -57.79 -16.96 9.15
N PHE A 54 -58.50 -16.71 8.07
CA PHE A 54 -58.13 -15.75 7.02
C PHE A 54 -59.29 -14.79 6.76
N SER A 55 -58.96 -13.56 6.39
CA SER A 55 -59.91 -12.62 5.78
C SER A 55 -59.96 -12.85 4.27
N VAL A 56 -61.15 -12.69 3.69
CA VAL A 56 -61.34 -12.77 2.24
C VAL A 56 -61.37 -11.35 1.67
N GLU A 57 -60.49 -11.06 0.73
CA GLU A 57 -60.45 -9.75 0.09
C GLU A 57 -61.76 -9.48 -0.67
N GLY A 58 -62.32 -8.27 -0.51
CA GLY A 58 -63.57 -7.87 -1.16
C GLY A 58 -64.85 -8.34 -0.45
N SER A 59 -64.77 -9.03 0.69
CA SER A 59 -65.96 -9.40 1.47
C SER A 59 -65.70 -9.45 2.98
N ASN A 60 -66.54 -8.74 3.75
CA ASN A 60 -66.53 -8.79 5.22
C ASN A 60 -67.52 -9.82 5.80
N SER A 61 -68.37 -10.43 4.96
CA SER A 61 -69.39 -11.40 5.37
C SER A 61 -68.92 -12.85 5.24
N ILE A 62 -67.74 -13.07 4.66
CA ILE A 62 -67.16 -14.41 4.45
C ILE A 62 -66.02 -14.63 5.43
N ALA A 63 -66.11 -15.71 6.20
CA ALA A 63 -65.00 -16.21 7.02
C ALA A 63 -64.32 -17.36 6.30
N ALA A 64 -62.98 -17.37 6.30
CA ALA A 64 -62.19 -18.46 5.74
C ALA A 64 -61.30 -19.08 6.83
N LYS A 65 -61.14 -20.40 6.80
CA LYS A 65 -60.16 -21.13 7.61
C LYS A 65 -59.58 -22.28 6.79
N ASN A 66 -58.36 -22.70 7.11
CA ASN A 66 -57.81 -23.94 6.57
C ASN A 66 -58.09 -25.10 7.51
N ASP A 67 -58.63 -26.20 7.00
CA ASP A 67 -58.84 -27.40 7.81
C ASP A 67 -57.56 -28.20 7.99
N ASN A 68 -56.73 -28.25 6.95
CA ASN A 68 -55.41 -28.90 6.96
C ASN A 68 -54.28 -27.86 7.01
N PRO A 69 -53.13 -28.17 7.63
CA PRO A 69 -51.99 -27.26 7.64
C PRO A 69 -51.50 -26.97 6.22
N PHE A 70 -51.17 -25.71 5.95
CA PHE A 70 -50.46 -25.34 4.73
C PHE A 70 -48.96 -25.57 4.91
N SER A 71 -48.38 -26.30 3.97
CA SER A 71 -46.97 -26.69 3.95
C SER A 71 -46.39 -26.51 2.54
N GLY A 72 -45.08 -26.73 2.40
CA GLY A 72 -44.37 -26.65 1.11
C GLY A 72 -43.69 -25.31 0.83
N GLY A 73 -43.94 -24.26 1.62
CA GLY A 73 -43.20 -23.00 1.54
C GLY A 73 -41.77 -23.16 2.07
N THR A 74 -40.78 -22.81 1.25
CA THR A 74 -39.35 -22.83 1.61
C THR A 74 -38.73 -21.43 1.51
N LYS A 75 -37.67 -21.18 2.28
CA LYS A 75 -36.81 -19.99 2.19
C LYS A 75 -35.37 -20.46 2.30
N LYS A 76 -34.54 -20.14 1.31
CA LYS A 76 -33.11 -20.42 1.32
C LYS A 76 -32.39 -19.08 1.25
N ASP A 77 -31.56 -18.79 2.24
CA ASP A 77 -30.66 -17.65 2.19
C ASP A 77 -29.37 -18.12 1.51
N LEU A 78 -28.95 -17.40 0.46
CA LEU A 78 -27.76 -17.73 -0.32
C LEU A 78 -26.65 -16.74 0.02
N ILE A 79 -25.45 -17.26 0.27
CA ILE A 79 -24.24 -16.44 0.33
C ILE A 79 -23.65 -16.47 -1.07
N VAL A 80 -23.43 -15.29 -1.63
CA VAL A 80 -22.90 -15.13 -2.99
C VAL A 80 -21.65 -14.27 -2.99
N VAL A 81 -20.79 -14.49 -3.97
CA VAL A 81 -19.62 -13.66 -4.19
C VAL A 81 -20.05 -12.28 -4.65
N SER A 82 -19.62 -11.23 -3.93
CA SER A 82 -19.92 -9.85 -4.31
C SER A 82 -18.80 -9.22 -5.14
N GLN A 83 -19.12 -8.19 -5.93
CA GLN A 83 -18.11 -7.39 -6.63
C GLN A 83 -17.06 -6.82 -5.66
N LYS A 84 -17.49 -6.46 -4.44
CA LYS A 84 -16.59 -5.94 -3.41
C LYS A 84 -15.53 -6.96 -2.98
N ASP A 85 -15.87 -8.26 -2.97
CA ASP A 85 -14.92 -9.32 -2.64
C ASP A 85 -13.86 -9.47 -3.73
N ILE A 86 -14.27 -9.39 -4.99
CA ILE A 86 -13.37 -9.41 -6.16
C ILE A 86 -12.43 -8.20 -6.14
N ASP A 87 -12.96 -7.00 -5.94
CA ASP A 87 -12.18 -5.76 -5.88
C ASP A 87 -11.18 -5.77 -4.72
N LYS A 88 -11.60 -6.34 -3.58
CA LYS A 88 -10.72 -6.53 -2.42
C LYS A 88 -9.54 -7.45 -2.78
N LEU A 89 -9.80 -8.59 -3.41
CA LEU A 89 -8.74 -9.51 -3.85
C LEU A 89 -7.75 -8.85 -4.82
N LEU A 90 -8.27 -8.09 -5.80
CA LEU A 90 -7.45 -7.36 -6.78
C LEU A 90 -6.57 -6.28 -6.13
N LYS A 91 -7.05 -5.65 -5.04
CA LYS A 91 -6.32 -4.62 -4.32
C LYS A 91 -5.31 -5.18 -3.31
N GLU A 92 -5.63 -6.29 -2.66
CA GLU A 92 -4.83 -6.85 -1.58
C GLU A 92 -3.71 -7.76 -2.08
N LEU A 93 -3.96 -8.58 -3.11
CA LEU A 93 -2.97 -9.54 -3.61
C LEU A 93 -1.64 -8.89 -4.07
N PRO A 94 -1.63 -7.76 -4.79
CA PRO A 94 -0.37 -7.10 -5.14
C PRO A 94 0.41 -6.68 -3.89
N LYS A 95 -0.28 -6.11 -2.90
CA LYS A 95 0.34 -5.61 -1.66
C LYS A 95 1.00 -6.69 -0.84
N THR A 96 0.42 -7.88 -0.79
CA THR A 96 1.02 -9.03 -0.07
C THR A 96 2.28 -9.54 -0.77
N LEU A 97 2.43 -9.26 -2.07
CA LEU A 97 3.59 -9.68 -2.87
C LEU A 97 4.68 -8.62 -2.99
N GLU A 98 4.41 -7.34 -2.67
CA GLU A 98 5.40 -6.24 -2.77
C GLU A 98 6.71 -6.55 -2.06
N GLY A 99 6.66 -7.09 -0.83
CA GLY A 99 7.87 -7.41 -0.07
C GLY A 99 8.73 -8.50 -0.72
N LYS A 100 8.09 -9.51 -1.33
CA LYS A 100 8.81 -10.55 -2.08
C LYS A 100 9.37 -9.98 -3.38
N ALA A 101 8.57 -9.21 -4.13
CA ALA A 101 8.98 -8.57 -5.36
C ALA A 101 10.20 -7.67 -5.16
N ARG A 102 10.26 -6.89 -4.07
CA ARG A 102 11.44 -6.08 -3.74
C ARG A 102 12.69 -6.92 -3.54
N LYS A 103 12.59 -8.02 -2.79
CA LYS A 103 13.72 -8.91 -2.54
C LYS A 103 14.22 -9.55 -3.84
N ASP A 104 13.29 -10.02 -4.67
CA ASP A 104 13.62 -10.63 -5.97
C ASP A 104 14.24 -9.60 -6.93
N ILE A 105 13.78 -8.34 -6.95
CA ILE A 105 14.41 -7.30 -7.77
C ILE A 105 15.79 -6.94 -7.21
N GLN A 106 15.94 -6.84 -5.89
CA GLN A 106 17.21 -6.48 -5.26
C GLN A 106 18.34 -7.46 -5.57
N THR A 107 18.03 -8.74 -5.83
CA THR A 107 19.05 -9.72 -6.26
C THR A 107 19.56 -9.51 -7.68
N GLU A 108 18.83 -8.73 -8.49
CA GLU A 108 19.21 -8.37 -9.86
C GLU A 108 19.90 -6.99 -9.93
N VAL A 109 19.94 -6.25 -8.83
CA VAL A 109 20.57 -4.93 -8.72
C VAL A 109 22.06 -5.08 -8.41
N SER A 110 22.90 -4.28 -9.07
CA SER A 110 24.36 -4.32 -8.89
C SER A 110 24.77 -3.77 -7.51
N GLU A 111 25.95 -4.12 -7.01
CA GLU A 111 26.46 -3.62 -5.71
C GLU A 111 26.67 -2.10 -5.68
N ASP A 112 26.89 -1.47 -6.83
CA ASP A 112 27.04 -0.02 -6.99
C ASP A 112 25.72 0.72 -7.22
N GLU A 113 24.60 0.00 -7.16
CA GLU A 113 23.26 0.50 -7.44
C GLU A 113 22.34 0.39 -6.22
N GLU A 114 21.45 1.36 -6.08
CA GLU A 114 20.43 1.37 -5.04
C GLU A 114 19.03 1.36 -5.67
N LEU A 115 18.18 0.45 -5.17
CA LEU A 115 16.80 0.30 -5.64
C LEU A 115 15.89 1.35 -5.01
N LEU A 116 15.13 2.08 -5.83
CA LEU A 116 14.13 3.00 -5.32
C LEU A 116 13.02 2.25 -4.55
N SER A 117 12.53 2.90 -3.50
CA SER A 117 11.50 2.34 -2.63
C SER A 117 10.10 2.30 -3.26
N VAL A 118 9.93 2.58 -4.56
CA VAL A 118 8.63 2.51 -5.26
C VAL A 118 8.71 1.60 -6.48
N PHE A 119 7.56 1.03 -6.86
CA PHE A 119 7.41 0.35 -8.15
C PHE A 119 6.87 1.33 -9.19
N VAL A 120 7.47 1.33 -10.37
CA VAL A 120 7.01 2.08 -11.55
C VAL A 120 5.72 1.48 -12.09
N THR A 121 5.67 0.15 -12.14
CA THR A 121 4.55 -0.61 -12.69
C THR A 121 4.23 -1.79 -11.79
N THR A 122 2.95 -1.96 -11.47
CA THR A 122 2.39 -3.17 -10.85
C THR A 122 1.21 -3.63 -11.70
N LYS A 123 1.40 -4.69 -12.47
CA LYS A 123 0.42 -5.12 -13.49
C LYS A 123 0.09 -6.60 -13.37
N PHE A 124 -1.19 -6.93 -13.49
CA PHE A 124 -1.64 -8.30 -13.62
C PHE A 124 -1.39 -8.77 -15.06
N GLU A 125 -0.49 -9.73 -15.23
CA GLU A 125 -0.24 -10.40 -16.52
C GLU A 125 -1.26 -11.52 -16.76
N ARG A 126 -1.58 -12.28 -15.71
CA ARG A 126 -2.64 -13.30 -15.73
C ARG A 126 -3.42 -13.24 -14.42
N LYS A 127 -4.72 -13.45 -14.49
CA LYS A 127 -5.59 -13.57 -13.30
C LYS A 127 -6.75 -14.51 -13.58
N THR A 128 -7.09 -15.32 -12.59
CA THR A 128 -8.21 -16.27 -12.63
C THR A 128 -8.84 -16.33 -11.26
N PHE A 129 -10.16 -16.21 -11.21
CA PHE A 129 -10.94 -16.40 -9.99
C PHE A 129 -11.51 -17.82 -9.94
N SER A 130 -11.64 -18.36 -8.73
CA SER A 130 -12.27 -19.68 -8.53
C SER A 130 -13.80 -19.65 -8.67
N LYS A 131 -14.40 -18.45 -8.65
CA LYS A 131 -15.83 -18.15 -8.67
C LYS A 131 -16.08 -16.81 -9.33
N ASP A 132 -17.22 -16.69 -9.98
CA ASP A 132 -17.70 -15.44 -10.58
C ASP A 132 -18.58 -14.66 -9.60
N VAL A 133 -18.86 -13.40 -9.92
CA VAL A 133 -19.82 -12.58 -9.15
C VAL A 133 -21.19 -13.24 -9.22
N ASP A 134 -21.95 -13.20 -8.12
CA ASP A 134 -23.25 -13.83 -7.92
C ASP A 134 -23.24 -15.37 -7.81
N ASP A 135 -22.09 -16.03 -7.92
CA ASP A 135 -21.98 -17.47 -7.62
C ASP A 135 -22.28 -17.75 -6.14
N GLU A 136 -23.09 -18.77 -5.86
CA GLU A 136 -23.32 -19.29 -4.50
C GLU A 136 -22.01 -19.92 -3.97
N ALA A 137 -21.30 -19.18 -3.13
CA ALA A 137 -20.06 -19.61 -2.49
C ALA A 137 -19.78 -18.82 -1.22
N THR A 138 -19.16 -19.45 -0.23
CA THR A 138 -18.70 -18.80 1.01
C THR A 138 -17.28 -18.26 0.90
N GLN A 139 -16.55 -18.62 -0.16
CA GLN A 139 -15.16 -18.24 -0.40
C GLN A 139 -14.90 -18.08 -1.90
N VAL A 140 -14.01 -17.15 -2.24
CA VAL A 140 -13.48 -16.95 -3.60
C VAL A 140 -11.97 -16.78 -3.50
N ALA A 141 -11.24 -17.41 -4.43
CA ALA A 141 -9.80 -17.34 -4.52
C ALA A 141 -9.37 -16.66 -5.82
N LEU A 142 -8.31 -15.85 -5.75
CA LEU A 142 -7.65 -15.25 -6.90
C LEU A 142 -6.28 -15.91 -7.10
N THR A 143 -6.08 -16.52 -8.27
CA THR A 143 -4.75 -16.95 -8.75
C THR A 143 -4.27 -15.96 -9.79
N ALA A 144 -3.08 -15.39 -9.62
CA ALA A 144 -2.56 -14.38 -10.52
C ALA A 144 -1.05 -14.47 -10.74
N VAL A 145 -0.62 -13.97 -11.89
CA VAL A 145 0.78 -13.62 -12.19
C VAL A 145 0.84 -12.10 -12.27
N ILE A 146 1.67 -11.51 -11.42
CA ILE A 146 1.81 -10.06 -11.28
C ILE A 146 3.23 -9.66 -11.65
N GLN A 147 3.37 -8.72 -12.56
CA GLN A 147 4.62 -8.08 -12.92
C GLN A 147 4.84 -6.85 -12.04
N PHE A 148 6.02 -6.78 -11.44
CA PHE A 148 6.52 -5.61 -10.72
C PHE A 148 7.73 -5.05 -11.48
N GLN A 149 7.78 -3.73 -11.63
CA GLN A 149 8.91 -3.03 -12.25
C GLN A 149 9.44 -1.99 -11.27
N GLY A 150 10.72 -2.08 -10.93
CA GLY A 150 11.45 -1.09 -10.13
C GLY A 150 12.42 -0.27 -10.97
N ILE A 151 13.00 0.76 -10.37
CA ILE A 151 14.14 1.52 -10.91
C ILE A 151 15.23 1.51 -9.85
N ALA A 152 16.44 1.18 -10.27
CA ALA A 152 17.65 1.39 -9.49
C ALA A 152 18.48 2.54 -10.10
N TYR A 153 19.30 3.18 -9.29
CA TYR A 153 20.23 4.21 -9.71
C TYR A 153 21.63 3.90 -9.19
N LYS A 154 22.65 4.35 -9.93
CA LYS A 154 24.04 4.27 -9.47
C LYS A 154 24.31 5.36 -8.45
N THR A 155 24.82 4.98 -7.30
CA THR A 155 25.15 5.94 -6.23
C THR A 155 26.19 6.95 -6.70
N ALA A 156 27.15 6.51 -7.53
CA ALA A 156 28.18 7.38 -8.09
C ALA A 156 27.63 8.47 -9.04
N ASP A 157 26.62 8.14 -9.85
CA ASP A 157 26.00 9.10 -10.78
C ASP A 157 25.22 10.17 -10.01
N LEU A 158 24.50 9.74 -8.96
CA LEU A 158 23.76 10.64 -8.09
C LEU A 158 24.68 11.58 -7.31
N LEU A 159 25.80 11.05 -6.80
CA LEU A 159 26.84 11.83 -6.13
C LEU A 159 27.50 12.85 -7.08
N LYS A 160 27.79 12.44 -8.32
CA LYS A 160 28.32 13.36 -9.34
C LYS A 160 27.34 14.48 -9.67
N PHE A 161 26.06 14.16 -9.81
CA PHE A 161 25.01 15.16 -10.02
C PHE A 161 24.90 16.11 -8.83
N ALA A 162 24.89 15.57 -7.61
CA ALA A 162 24.83 16.36 -6.38
C ALA A 162 26.00 17.35 -6.26
N LYS A 163 27.24 16.88 -6.48
CA LYS A 163 28.44 17.73 -6.45
C LYS A 163 28.36 18.89 -7.44
N ALA A 164 28.00 18.60 -8.69
CA ALA A 164 27.91 19.61 -9.74
C ALA A 164 26.91 20.74 -9.39
N ASN A 165 25.82 20.42 -8.67
CA ASN A 165 24.84 21.43 -8.25
C ASN A 165 25.27 22.17 -6.98
N LEU A 166 25.95 21.50 -6.03
CA LEU A 166 26.40 22.12 -4.78
C LEU A 166 27.59 23.07 -5.01
N GLU A 167 28.50 22.74 -5.92
CA GLU A 167 29.68 23.57 -6.21
C GLU A 167 29.33 24.98 -6.69
N GLU A 168 28.14 25.20 -7.25
CA GLU A 168 27.68 26.53 -7.69
C GLU A 168 27.43 27.50 -6.52
N ASP A 169 27.11 26.99 -5.33
CA ASP A 169 26.71 27.78 -4.17
C ASP A 169 27.81 27.88 -3.08
N ILE A 170 28.97 27.25 -3.29
CA ILE A 170 30.06 27.18 -2.29
C ILE A 170 31.06 28.32 -2.50
N ASP A 171 31.53 28.93 -1.39
CA ASP A 171 32.61 29.92 -1.40
C ASP A 171 33.90 29.33 -1.99
N GLU A 172 34.63 30.09 -2.82
CA GLU A 172 35.86 29.65 -3.50
C GLU A 172 36.94 29.05 -2.57
N LYS A 173 36.93 29.42 -1.29
CA LYS A 173 37.88 28.94 -0.26
C LYS A 173 37.49 27.60 0.35
N LEU A 174 36.32 27.07 0.04
CA LEU A 174 35.81 25.81 0.58
C LEU A 174 35.65 24.78 -0.55
N THR A 175 35.60 23.52 -0.17
CA THR A 175 35.31 22.40 -1.06
C THR A 175 34.50 21.35 -0.30
N ILE A 176 33.77 20.52 -1.02
CA ILE A 176 32.99 19.43 -0.42
C ILE A 176 33.94 18.35 0.09
N ASN A 177 33.71 17.85 1.30
CA ASN A 177 34.33 16.62 1.78
C ASN A 177 33.65 15.43 1.09
N GLU A 178 34.35 14.79 0.15
CA GLU A 178 33.76 13.73 -0.67
C GLU A 178 33.45 12.45 0.11
N ASP A 179 34.15 12.22 1.22
CA ASP A 179 34.01 11.03 2.05
C ASP A 179 32.79 11.08 2.99
N ASP A 180 32.11 12.22 3.06
CA ASP A 180 31.04 12.52 4.02
C ASP A 180 29.83 13.17 3.35
N ILE A 181 29.50 12.68 2.15
CA ILE A 181 28.29 13.08 1.43
C ILE A 181 27.18 12.08 1.76
N GLU A 182 26.14 12.58 2.42
CA GLU A 182 24.90 11.83 2.64
C GLU A 182 23.87 12.21 1.57
N ILE A 183 23.28 11.19 0.95
CA ILE A 183 22.26 11.37 -0.08
C ILE A 183 20.98 10.66 0.35
N GLY A 184 19.89 11.40 0.45
CA GLY A 184 18.56 10.90 0.71
C GLY A 184 17.64 11.12 -0.48
N VAL A 185 16.91 10.09 -0.89
CA VAL A 185 15.88 10.21 -1.93
C VAL A 185 14.50 10.23 -1.26
N LYS A 186 13.76 11.33 -1.43
CA LYS A 186 12.43 11.54 -0.81
C LYS A 186 11.38 11.90 -1.86
N ASN A 187 10.12 11.88 -1.45
CA ASN A 187 8.97 12.30 -2.28
C ASN A 187 8.94 11.63 -3.66
N ILE A 188 9.29 10.35 -3.73
CA ILE A 188 9.32 9.61 -4.98
C ILE A 188 7.89 9.47 -5.50
N LYS A 189 7.65 9.95 -6.72
CA LYS A 189 6.37 9.91 -7.42
C LYS A 189 6.57 9.22 -8.77
N THR A 190 5.62 8.39 -9.13
CA THR A 190 5.53 7.76 -10.45
C THR A 190 4.47 8.49 -11.25
N ALA A 191 4.79 8.87 -12.48
CA ALA A 191 3.86 9.49 -13.41
C ALA A 191 3.31 8.46 -14.40
N ALA A 192 2.16 8.78 -15.02
CA ALA A 192 1.61 7.99 -16.10
C ALA A 192 2.56 8.04 -17.30
N GLY A 193 3.14 6.89 -17.68
CA GLY A 193 4.16 6.80 -18.73
C GLY A 193 5.47 6.15 -18.27
N GLY A 194 5.64 5.93 -16.96
CA GLY A 194 6.83 5.28 -16.42
C GLY A 194 7.91 6.25 -15.93
N ASP A 195 7.68 7.55 -16.08
CA ASP A 195 8.57 8.57 -15.52
C ASP A 195 8.51 8.56 -13.99
N VAL A 196 9.67 8.73 -13.36
CA VAL A 196 9.80 8.83 -11.91
C VAL A 196 10.45 10.16 -11.57
N SER A 197 9.80 10.90 -10.68
CA SER A 197 10.34 12.12 -10.10
C SER A 197 10.58 11.91 -8.61
N ALA A 198 11.71 12.37 -8.09
CA ALA A 198 12.01 12.35 -6.67
C ALA A 198 12.69 13.66 -6.27
N ASN A 199 12.64 13.96 -4.98
CA ASN A 199 13.45 15.01 -4.39
C ASN A 199 14.74 14.39 -3.88
N LEU A 200 15.85 15.03 -4.22
CA LEU A 200 17.16 14.68 -3.73
C LEU A 200 17.50 15.60 -2.55
N ASP A 201 17.66 15.01 -1.38
CA ASP A 201 18.20 15.68 -0.20
C ASP A 201 19.68 15.33 -0.12
N VAL A 202 20.55 16.31 -0.34
CA VAL A 202 22.01 16.12 -0.24
C VAL A 202 22.52 16.90 0.96
N THR A 203 23.23 16.22 1.85
CA THR A 203 23.96 16.82 2.95
C THR A 203 25.43 16.56 2.73
N ALA A 204 26.25 17.59 2.79
CA ALA A 204 27.68 17.44 2.69
C ALA A 204 28.40 18.45 3.59
N ASN A 205 29.47 18.00 4.23
CA ASN A 205 30.32 18.87 5.03
C ASN A 205 31.35 19.59 4.14
N LEU A 206 31.56 20.88 4.43
CA LEU A 206 32.53 21.71 3.70
C LEU A 206 33.85 21.76 4.46
N VAL A 207 34.95 21.63 3.72
CA VAL A 207 36.31 21.72 4.24
C VAL A 207 37.08 22.83 3.52
N PRO A 208 38.11 23.42 4.14
CA PRO A 208 38.97 24.37 3.47
C PRO A 208 39.60 23.79 2.21
N LYS A 209 39.52 24.54 1.11
CA LYS A 209 40.17 24.19 -0.15
C LYS A 209 41.68 24.45 -0.02
N ILE A 210 42.43 23.39 0.28
CA ILE A 210 43.89 23.46 0.43
C ILE A 210 44.53 23.03 -0.89
N GLN A 211 45.20 23.97 -1.56
CA GLN A 211 46.06 23.64 -2.69
C GLN A 211 47.38 23.08 -2.16
N GLU A 212 47.45 21.75 -1.97
CA GLU A 212 48.62 21.08 -1.39
C GLU A 212 49.94 21.47 -2.06
N LYS A 213 49.96 21.62 -3.39
CA LYS A 213 51.16 22.01 -4.13
C LYS A 213 51.66 23.38 -3.72
N ASP A 214 50.77 24.36 -3.61
CA ASP A 214 51.14 25.73 -3.24
C ASP A 214 51.59 25.78 -1.78
N LEU A 215 50.90 25.05 -0.91
CA LEU A 215 51.25 24.94 0.50
C LEU A 215 52.61 24.24 0.69
N ILE A 216 52.89 23.15 -0.03
CA ILE A 216 54.21 22.48 -0.01
C ILE A 216 55.31 23.42 -0.48
N ASN A 217 55.06 24.20 -1.54
CA ASN A 217 56.02 25.18 -2.04
C ASN A 217 56.30 26.28 -1.00
N GLU A 218 55.25 26.76 -0.31
CA GLU A 218 55.41 27.73 0.76
C GLU A 218 56.19 27.15 1.95
N LEU A 219 55.94 25.90 2.33
CA LEU A 219 56.57 25.25 3.48
C LEU A 219 58.02 24.79 3.23
N SER A 220 58.37 24.52 1.97
CA SER A 220 59.67 23.95 1.59
C SER A 220 60.86 24.76 2.11
N GLY A 221 61.80 24.10 2.79
CA GLY A 221 63.00 24.72 3.36
C GLY A 221 62.78 25.59 4.61
N LYS A 222 61.56 25.72 5.14
CA LYS A 222 61.29 26.47 6.37
C LYS A 222 61.67 25.67 7.63
N PRO A 223 62.07 26.35 8.72
CA PRO A 223 62.18 25.72 10.04
C PRO A 223 60.83 25.15 10.48
N TYR A 224 60.84 24.06 11.25
CA TYR A 224 59.60 23.42 11.74
C TYR A 224 58.70 24.38 12.52
N GLY A 225 59.28 25.30 13.30
CA GLY A 225 58.51 26.29 14.05
C GLY A 225 57.74 27.27 13.16
N ASP A 226 58.34 27.70 12.04
CA ASP A 226 57.70 28.62 11.10
C ASP A 226 56.67 27.89 10.24
N ALA A 227 56.99 26.66 9.80
CA ALA A 227 56.07 25.79 9.09
C ALA A 227 54.80 25.53 9.92
N ARG A 228 54.96 25.22 11.21
CA ARG A 228 53.84 25.03 12.13
C ARG A 228 52.95 26.28 12.22
N LYS A 229 53.55 27.46 12.41
CA LYS A 229 52.79 28.73 12.48
C LYS A 229 52.04 29.06 11.19
N ILE A 230 52.54 28.65 10.02
CA ILE A 230 51.83 28.83 8.74
C ILE A 230 50.61 27.92 8.70
N LEU A 231 50.79 26.65 9.06
CA LEU A 231 49.71 25.66 9.08
C LEU A 231 48.62 25.99 10.12
N GLU A 232 49.00 26.44 11.32
CA GLU A 232 48.07 26.86 12.39
C GLU A 232 47.24 28.11 12.02
N LYS A 233 47.67 28.90 11.03
CA LYS A 233 46.91 30.07 10.54
C LYS A 233 45.87 29.72 9.49
N LEU A 234 45.90 28.50 8.96
CA LEU A 234 44.88 28.06 8.03
C LEU A 234 43.54 27.95 8.77
N PRO A 235 42.42 28.29 8.10
CA PRO A 235 41.11 28.20 8.72
C PRO A 235 40.83 26.74 9.12
N ASN A 236 40.18 26.56 10.28
CA ASN A 236 39.72 25.26 10.79
C ASN A 236 40.82 24.21 11.07
N VAL A 237 42.07 24.63 11.32
CA VAL A 237 43.14 23.73 11.79
C VAL A 237 43.12 23.61 13.31
N SER A 238 42.91 22.40 13.83
CA SER A 238 42.90 22.11 15.27
C SER A 238 44.29 21.77 15.83
N SER A 239 45.09 21.04 15.06
CA SER A 239 46.43 20.61 15.46
C SER A 239 47.36 20.43 14.26
N VAL A 240 48.66 20.55 14.50
CA VAL A 240 49.70 20.37 13.47
C VAL A 240 50.83 19.52 14.03
N GLU A 241 50.97 18.32 13.46
CA GLU A 241 52.09 17.41 13.74
C GLU A 241 53.07 17.40 12.56
N ILE A 242 54.37 17.49 12.88
CA ILE A 242 55.45 17.38 11.90
C ILE A 242 56.31 16.20 12.33
N SER A 243 56.24 15.11 11.58
CA SER A 243 57.06 13.92 11.78
C SER A 243 58.12 13.80 10.68
N GLN A 244 59.24 13.16 11.02
CA GLN A 244 60.36 12.96 10.11
C GLN A 244 60.59 11.46 9.92
N SER A 245 60.61 11.01 8.67
CA SER A 245 60.93 9.63 8.30
C SER A 245 62.01 9.60 7.21
N PRO A 246 63.15 8.92 7.43
CA PRO A 246 63.56 8.23 8.66
C PRO A 246 63.96 9.22 9.78
N PRO A 247 63.89 8.81 11.06
CA PRO A 247 64.36 9.63 12.17
C PRO A 247 65.89 9.69 12.18
N ILE A 248 66.47 10.74 11.61
CA ILE A 248 67.92 10.92 11.52
C ILE A 248 68.41 11.75 12.72
N PRO A 249 69.27 11.20 13.60
CA PRO A 249 69.87 11.96 14.68
C PRO A 249 70.69 13.14 14.14
N LEU A 250 70.65 14.29 14.81
CA LEU A 250 71.42 15.51 14.49
C LEU A 250 71.03 16.24 13.19
N LEU A 251 69.95 15.84 12.50
CA LEU A 251 69.46 16.62 11.36
C LEU A 251 68.84 17.95 11.86
N PRO A 252 69.15 19.10 11.24
CA PRO A 252 68.51 20.36 11.61
C PRO A 252 66.99 20.28 11.37
N LYS A 253 66.19 20.85 12.30
CA LYS A 253 64.71 20.83 12.30
C LYS A 253 64.11 21.75 11.23
N PHE A 254 64.38 21.44 9.96
CA PHE A 254 63.91 22.16 8.79
C PHE A 254 63.22 21.19 7.84
N LEU A 255 62.19 21.68 7.16
CA LEU A 255 61.56 20.91 6.09
C LEU A 255 62.53 20.76 4.91
N PRO A 256 62.51 19.62 4.19
CA PRO A 256 63.29 19.45 2.97
C PRO A 256 63.04 20.60 1.98
N ARG A 257 64.08 21.04 1.27
CA ARG A 257 63.92 22.05 0.19
C ARG A 257 63.19 21.51 -1.03
N SER A 258 63.26 20.20 -1.27
CA SER A 258 62.52 19.55 -2.33
C SER A 258 61.13 19.19 -1.82
N GLY A 259 60.10 19.83 -2.35
CA GLY A 259 58.70 19.55 -2.01
C GLY A 259 58.29 18.10 -2.27
N LYS A 260 58.99 17.38 -3.16
CA LYS A 260 58.80 15.93 -3.39
C LYS A 260 59.04 15.07 -2.15
N ASN A 261 59.79 15.59 -1.18
CA ASN A 261 60.12 14.91 0.08
C ASN A 261 59.22 15.37 1.23
N ILE A 262 58.13 16.09 0.95
CA ILE A 262 57.14 16.53 1.92
C ILE A 262 55.82 15.84 1.56
N LYS A 263 55.26 15.10 2.50
CA LYS A 263 53.92 14.52 2.38
C LYS A 263 53.00 15.27 3.35
N LEU A 264 52.00 15.95 2.80
CA LEU A 264 50.89 16.48 3.60
C LEU A 264 49.85 15.36 3.79
N VAL A 265 49.32 15.25 4.99
CA VAL A 265 48.19 14.38 5.32
C VAL A 265 47.22 15.26 6.09
N ILE A 266 45.98 15.35 5.59
CA ILE A 266 44.92 16.13 6.19
C ILE A 266 43.91 15.11 6.73
N GLU A 267 43.71 15.11 8.04
CA GLU A 267 42.73 14.26 8.71
C GLU A 267 41.62 15.14 9.29
N ILE A 268 40.39 14.75 9.01
CA ILE A 268 39.19 15.41 9.54
C ILE A 268 38.81 14.67 10.83
N GLN A 269 38.67 15.41 11.93
CA GLN A 269 38.24 14.88 13.22
C GLN A 269 36.73 14.96 13.40
#